data_AF-A0A1Y1MTN6-F1
#
_entry.id   AF-A0A1Y1MTN6-F1
#
_cell.length_a   1.000
_cell.length_b   1.000
_cell.length_c   1.000
_cell.angle_alpha   90.00
_cell.angle_beta   90.00
_cell.angle_gamma   90.00
#
_symmetry.space_group_name_H-M   'P 1'
#
loop_
_entity.id
_entity.type
_entity.pdbx_description
1 polymer ?
#
loop_
_entity_poly.entity_id
_entity_poly.type
_entity_poly.pdbx_seq_one_letter_code
_entity_poly.pdbx_strand_id
1 'polypeptide(L)'
;GSDTFRPALRDVGREIALWGVQRVFLTATLRPTEEKEFYTRAHINAKSVVMFRGQTTRRNIRYRVVFVEGEKNASDKYNAQQEAEDEKAMEMARDWIKENKEGRVIIYASTVPRTKELAKVLGVDAYYNKAGSREEKR
;
A
#
# COMPACT_ATOMS: atom_id res chain seq x y z
N GLY A 1 6.23 -2.49 -16.25
CA GLY A 1 6.42 -1.09 -15.83
C GLY A 1 6.44 -0.18 -17.04
N SER A 2 5.93 1.05 -16.94
CA SER A 2 5.86 2.00 -18.06
C SER A 2 7.25 2.35 -18.62
N ASP A 3 7.29 2.92 -19.82
CA ASP A 3 8.52 3.41 -20.44
C ASP A 3 9.15 4.62 -19.76
N THR A 4 8.36 5.29 -18.93
CA THR A 4 8.76 6.47 -18.17
C THR A 4 9.27 6.15 -16.77
N PHE A 5 9.07 4.93 -16.27
CA PHE A 5 9.44 4.58 -14.91
C PHE A 5 10.94 4.30 -14.78
N ARG A 6 11.67 5.27 -14.19
CA ARG A 6 13.11 5.20 -13.86
C ARG A 6 13.95 4.73 -15.06
N PRO A 7 14.04 5.52 -16.14
CA PRO A 7 14.69 5.12 -17.39
C PRO A 7 16.14 4.65 -17.19
N ALA A 8 16.91 5.30 -16.31
CA ALA A 8 18.29 4.91 -16.02
C ALA A 8 18.44 3.47 -15.48
N LEU A 9 17.42 2.91 -14.80
CA LEU A 9 17.48 1.51 -14.35
C LEU A 9 17.47 0.50 -15.51
N ARG A 10 17.01 0.89 -16.69
CA ARG A 10 17.03 0.06 -17.89
C ARG A 10 18.45 -0.10 -18.42
N ASP A 11 19.21 0.99 -18.39
CA ASP A 11 20.58 1.02 -18.91
C ASP A 11 21.53 0.25 -17.97
N VAL A 12 21.30 0.35 -16.66
CA VAL A 12 22.06 -0.39 -15.63
C VAL A 12 22.02 -1.91 -15.86
N GLY A 13 20.91 -2.47 -16.33
CA GLY A 13 20.80 -3.92 -16.60
C GLY A 13 21.78 -4.39 -17.68
N ARG A 14 21.99 -3.56 -18.72
CA ARG A 14 22.93 -3.81 -19.81
C ARG A 14 24.37 -3.69 -19.33
N GLU A 15 24.68 -2.61 -18.61
CA GLU A 15 26.04 -2.35 -18.10
C GLU A 15 26.50 -3.44 -17.13
N ILE A 16 25.66 -3.83 -16.16
CA ILE A 16 26.01 -4.89 -15.19
C ILE A 16 26.15 -6.25 -15.89
N ALA A 17 25.37 -6.51 -16.94
CA ALA A 17 25.50 -7.77 -17.68
C ALA A 17 26.90 -7.95 -18.32
N LEU A 18 27.58 -6.85 -18.66
CA LEU A 18 28.93 -6.88 -19.24
C LEU A 18 30.02 -7.23 -18.20
N TRP A 19 29.75 -7.05 -16.91
CA TRP A 19 30.77 -7.21 -15.87
C TRP A 19 31.03 -8.67 -15.47
N GLY A 20 30.22 -9.62 -15.96
CA GLY A 20 30.43 -11.05 -15.70
C GLY A 20 30.26 -11.47 -14.24
N VAL A 21 29.69 -10.61 -13.39
CA VAL A 21 29.49 -10.86 -11.95
C VAL A 21 28.14 -11.52 -11.66
N GLN A 22 28.03 -12.20 -10.52
CA GLN A 22 26.75 -12.67 -10.01
C GLN A 22 25.86 -11.47 -9.63
N ARG A 23 24.55 -11.57 -9.95
CA ARG A 23 23.57 -10.51 -9.73
C ARG A 23 22.45 -10.98 -8.82
N VAL A 24 22.08 -10.15 -7.85
CA VAL A 24 20.95 -10.40 -6.94
C VAL A 24 19.94 -9.27 -7.10
N PHE A 25 18.69 -9.63 -7.41
CA PHE A 25 17.57 -8.69 -7.55
C PHE A 25 16.54 -8.97 -6.47
N LEU A 26 16.14 -7.94 -5.74
CA LEU A 26 15.19 -8.03 -4.63
C LEU A 26 13.94 -7.21 -4.95
N THR A 27 12.77 -7.83 -4.84
CA THR A 27 11.48 -7.16 -5.08
C THR A 27 10.36 -7.88 -4.35
N ALA A 28 9.37 -7.12 -3.89
CA ALA A 28 8.13 -7.65 -3.32
C ALA A 28 6.99 -7.72 -4.35
N THR A 29 7.13 -7.08 -5.52
CA THR A 29 6.00 -6.76 -6.42
C THR A 29 6.09 -7.38 -7.80
N LEU A 30 7.06 -8.26 -8.08
CA LEU A 30 7.19 -8.92 -9.38
C LEU A 30 6.10 -9.98 -9.55
N ARG A 31 5.13 -9.72 -10.44
CA ARG A 31 4.10 -10.70 -10.78
C ARG A 31 4.70 -11.85 -11.61
N PRO A 32 4.21 -13.09 -11.46
CA PRO A 32 4.70 -14.22 -12.27
C PRO A 32 4.61 -13.98 -13.78
N THR A 33 3.55 -13.31 -14.22
CA THR A 33 3.33 -12.96 -15.64
C THR A 33 4.32 -11.93 -16.18
N GLU A 34 5.06 -11.22 -15.32
CA GLU A 34 6.01 -10.18 -15.70
C GLU A 34 7.47 -10.63 -15.62
N GLU A 35 7.75 -11.84 -15.14
CA GLU A 35 9.13 -12.32 -14.95
C GLU A 35 9.94 -12.35 -16.26
N LYS A 36 9.33 -12.83 -17.35
CA LYS A 36 9.98 -12.88 -18.66
C LYS A 36 10.39 -11.48 -19.15
N GLU A 37 9.50 -10.51 -18.94
CA GLU A 37 9.76 -9.12 -19.32
C GLU A 37 10.89 -8.54 -18.46
N PHE A 38 10.88 -8.84 -17.16
CA PHE A 38 11.95 -8.44 -16.26
C PHE A 38 13.31 -9.02 -16.69
N TYR A 39 13.39 -10.32 -17.01
CA TYR A 39 14.64 -10.94 -17.46
C TYR A 39 15.17 -10.30 -18.75
N THR A 40 14.27 -10.04 -19.70
CA THR A 40 14.62 -9.37 -20.96
C THR A 40 15.22 -7.99 -20.69
N ARG A 41 14.53 -7.15 -19.89
CA ARG A 41 14.98 -5.78 -19.59
C ARG A 41 16.25 -5.74 -18.75
N ALA A 42 16.42 -6.69 -17.84
CA ALA A 42 17.60 -6.78 -16.98
C ALA A 42 18.77 -7.54 -17.64
N HIS A 43 18.64 -7.96 -18.91
CA HIS A 43 19.64 -8.76 -19.62
C HIS A 43 20.07 -10.00 -18.81
N ILE A 44 19.09 -10.76 -18.32
CA ILE A 44 19.29 -11.99 -17.55
C ILE A 44 18.93 -13.19 -18.44
N ASN A 45 19.82 -14.17 -18.50
CA ASN A 45 19.47 -15.46 -19.09
C ASN A 45 18.52 -16.20 -18.14
N ALA A 46 17.26 -16.36 -18.55
CA ALA A 46 16.23 -17.03 -17.73
C ALA A 46 16.65 -18.45 -17.30
N LYS A 47 17.45 -19.16 -18.09
CA LYS A 47 17.93 -20.52 -17.76
C LYS A 47 18.92 -20.55 -16.60
N SER A 48 19.56 -19.43 -16.27
CA SER A 48 20.53 -19.32 -15.17
C SER A 48 19.94 -18.67 -13.93
N VAL A 49 18.63 -18.41 -13.90
CA VAL A 49 17.97 -17.76 -12.75
C VAL A 49 17.66 -18.80 -11.69
N VAL A 50 18.06 -18.51 -10.45
CA VAL A 50 17.53 -19.17 -9.26
C VAL A 50 16.51 -18.21 -8.62
N MET A 51 15.24 -18.58 -8.68
CA MET A 51 14.14 -17.74 -8.16
C MET A 51 13.76 -18.19 -6.74
N PHE A 52 13.84 -17.25 -5.80
CA PHE A 52 13.27 -17.42 -4.47
C PHE A 52 12.02 -16.54 -4.34
N ARG A 53 10.86 -17.16 -4.10
CA ARG A 53 9.59 -16.45 -3.97
C ARG A 53 8.93 -16.80 -2.64
N GLY A 54 8.84 -15.81 -1.77
CA GLY A 54 8.09 -15.92 -0.51
C GLY A 54 6.58 -16.01 -0.77
N GLN A 55 5.87 -16.75 0.07
CA GLN A 55 4.40 -16.74 0.09
C GLN A 55 3.90 -15.37 0.56
N THR A 56 2.83 -14.87 -0.06
CA THR A 56 2.16 -13.63 0.36
C THR A 56 1.19 -13.86 1.52
N THR A 57 0.85 -15.12 1.81
CA THR A 57 -0.05 -15.50 2.90
C THR A 57 0.54 -15.16 4.25
N ARG A 58 -0.24 -14.47 5.09
CA ARG A 58 0.11 -14.17 6.49
C ARG A 58 -0.93 -14.79 7.41
N ARG A 59 -0.57 -15.88 8.09
CA ARG A 59 -1.49 -16.68 8.93
C ARG A 59 -2.05 -15.91 10.14
N ASN A 60 -1.38 -14.85 10.55
CA ASN A 60 -1.80 -13.99 11.65
C ASN A 60 -2.64 -12.78 11.21
N ILE A 61 -3.09 -12.73 9.94
CA ILE A 61 -4.00 -11.68 9.45
C ILE A 61 -5.35 -12.30 9.10
N ARG A 62 -6.41 -11.72 9.67
CA ARG A 62 -7.80 -12.04 9.31
C ARG A 62 -8.34 -10.94 8.40
N TYR A 63 -8.84 -11.33 7.24
CA TYR A 63 -9.51 -10.43 6.30
C TYR A 63 -11.01 -10.42 6.54
N ARG A 64 -11.64 -9.24 6.50
CA ARG A 64 -13.09 -9.05 6.60
C ARG A 64 -13.50 -7.90 5.68
N VAL A 65 -14.64 -8.04 5.00
CA VAL A 65 -15.31 -6.97 4.26
C VAL A 65 -16.60 -6.63 5.00
N VAL A 66 -16.83 -5.35 5.26
CA VAL A 66 -18.06 -4.85 5.86
C VAL A 66 -18.72 -3.94 4.84
N PHE A 67 -19.95 -4.25 4.47
CA PHE A 67 -20.76 -3.39 3.61
C PHE A 67 -21.42 -2.32 4.49
N VAL A 68 -21.32 -1.07 4.05
CA VAL A 68 -21.87 0.11 4.73
C VAL A 68 -22.68 0.88 3.71
N GLU A 69 -23.85 1.37 4.11
CA GLU A 69 -24.72 2.17 3.25
C GLU A 69 -24.82 3.59 3.83
N GLY A 70 -24.54 4.59 3.01
CA GLY A 70 -24.83 5.98 3.34
C GLY A 70 -26.33 6.26 3.41
N GLU A 71 -26.68 7.43 3.94
CA GLU A 71 -28.08 7.84 4.06
C GLU A 71 -28.80 7.85 2.70
N LYS A 72 -29.93 7.13 2.61
CA LYS A 72 -30.65 6.89 1.34
C LYS A 72 -31.18 8.15 0.68
N ASN A 73 -31.55 9.14 1.50
CA ASN A 73 -32.19 10.38 1.08
C ASN A 73 -31.23 11.58 1.06
N ALA A 74 -29.93 11.35 1.22
CA ALA A 74 -28.95 12.42 1.15
C ALA A 74 -28.94 13.08 -0.24
N SER A 75 -28.87 14.42 -0.25
CA SER A 75 -28.70 15.20 -1.47
C SER A 75 -27.36 14.92 -2.14
N ASP A 76 -26.31 14.69 -1.35
CA ASP A 76 -25.00 14.21 -1.78
C ASP A 76 -24.78 12.76 -1.32
N LYS A 77 -25.14 11.81 -2.18
CA LYS A 77 -24.97 10.38 -1.90
C LYS A 77 -23.51 9.96 -1.77
N TYR A 78 -22.60 10.64 -2.45
CA TYR A 78 -21.17 10.30 -2.39
C TYR A 78 -20.60 10.66 -1.03
N ASN A 79 -20.90 11.88 -0.55
CA ASN A 79 -20.46 12.31 0.78
C ASN A 79 -21.11 11.46 1.88
N ALA A 80 -22.42 11.20 1.79
CA ALA A 80 -23.12 10.35 2.77
C ALA A 80 -22.55 8.92 2.85
N GLN A 81 -22.10 8.37 1.71
CA GLN A 81 -21.41 7.08 1.70
C GLN A 81 -20.05 7.15 2.39
N GLN A 82 -19.26 8.22 2.17
CA GLN A 82 -17.98 8.38 2.84
C GLN A 82 -18.12 8.55 4.35
N GLU A 83 -19.11 9.33 4.79
CA GLU A 83 -19.41 9.52 6.22
C GLU A 83 -19.75 8.18 6.88
N ALA A 84 -20.62 7.37 6.28
CA ALA A 84 -20.96 6.04 6.79
C ALA A 84 -19.74 5.09 6.85
N GLU A 85 -18.88 5.12 5.83
CA GLU A 85 -17.62 4.35 5.83
C GLU A 85 -16.67 4.80 6.96
N ASP A 86 -16.54 6.10 7.16
CA ASP A 86 -15.68 6.70 8.17
C ASP A 86 -16.18 6.40 9.58
N GLU A 87 -17.47 6.53 9.82
CA GLU A 87 -18.12 6.13 11.08
C GLU A 87 -17.84 4.65 11.39
N LYS A 88 -18.05 3.76 10.41
CA LYS A 88 -17.80 2.33 10.60
C LYS A 88 -16.32 2.03 10.87
N ALA A 89 -15.41 2.69 10.17
CA ALA A 89 -13.97 2.53 10.39
C ALA A 89 -13.56 3.00 11.80
N MET A 90 -14.10 4.13 12.25
CA MET A 90 -13.85 4.67 13.59
C MET A 90 -14.42 3.77 14.70
N GLU A 91 -15.64 3.28 14.53
CA GLU A 91 -16.28 2.31 15.44
C GLU A 91 -15.39 1.07 15.59
N MET A 92 -15.02 0.44 14.47
CA MET A 92 -14.17 -0.75 14.46
C MET A 92 -12.80 -0.52 15.12
N ALA A 93 -12.21 0.66 14.91
CA ALA A 93 -10.94 1.01 15.54
C ALA A 93 -11.09 1.18 17.06
N ARG A 94 -12.14 1.85 17.53
CA ARG A 94 -12.43 2.04 18.96
C ARG A 94 -12.72 0.71 19.65
N ASP A 95 -13.51 -0.16 19.02
CA ASP A 95 -13.80 -1.50 19.53
C ASP A 95 -12.53 -2.34 19.65
N TRP A 96 -11.69 -2.33 18.60
CA TRP A 96 -10.41 -3.05 18.64
C TRP A 96 -9.51 -2.55 19.78
N ILE A 97 -9.38 -1.25 19.96
CA ILE A 97 -8.57 -0.66 21.05
C ILE A 97 -9.13 -1.03 22.43
N LYS A 98 -10.46 -1.07 22.58
CA LYS A 98 -11.10 -1.47 23.84
C LYS A 98 -10.83 -2.93 24.19
N GLU A 99 -10.81 -3.81 23.19
CA GLU A 99 -10.59 -5.24 23.36
C GLU A 99 -9.11 -5.62 23.51
N ASN A 100 -8.18 -4.78 23.05
CA ASN A 100 -6.75 -5.10 22.98
C ASN A 100 -5.92 -4.13 23.84
N LYS A 101 -5.25 -4.66 24.88
CA LYS A 101 -4.40 -3.86 25.79
C LYS A 101 -3.15 -3.29 25.12
N GLU A 102 -2.71 -3.90 24.02
CA GLU A 102 -1.49 -3.53 23.30
C GLU A 102 -1.72 -3.56 21.79
N GLY A 103 -0.96 -2.73 21.07
CA GLY A 103 -0.96 -2.66 19.60
C GLY A 103 -1.42 -1.30 19.07
N ARG A 104 -1.53 -1.20 17.74
CA ARG A 104 -1.89 0.04 17.03
C ARG A 104 -2.84 -0.26 15.88
N VAL A 105 -3.77 0.66 15.63
CA VAL A 105 -4.68 0.62 14.49
C VAL A 105 -4.22 1.66 13.45
N ILE A 106 -4.32 1.31 12.18
CA ILE A 106 -4.08 2.22 11.05
C ILE A 106 -5.38 2.27 10.23
N ILE A 107 -5.88 3.47 10.00
CA ILE A 107 -7.02 3.73 9.11
C ILE A 107 -6.47 4.39 7.85
N TYR A 108 -6.77 3.81 6.69
CA TYR A 108 -6.44 4.39 5.39
C TYR A 108 -7.67 5.10 4.82
N ALA A 109 -7.49 6.32 4.34
CA ALA A 109 -8.49 7.08 3.60
C ALA A 109 -7.95 7.47 2.21
N SER A 110 -8.87 7.72 1.28
CA SER A 110 -8.54 7.95 -0.14
C SER A 110 -8.01 9.36 -0.44
N THR A 111 -8.29 10.34 0.42
CA THR A 111 -7.91 11.75 0.19
C THR A 111 -7.29 12.37 1.43
N VAL A 112 -6.41 13.36 1.22
CA VAL A 112 -5.78 14.10 2.32
C VAL A 112 -6.80 14.82 3.22
N PRO A 113 -7.82 15.53 2.67
CA PRO A 113 -8.86 16.13 3.51
C PRO A 113 -9.57 15.11 4.41
N ARG A 114 -9.96 13.96 3.86
CA ARG A 114 -10.62 12.88 4.62
C ARG A 114 -9.71 12.32 5.72
N THR A 115 -8.44 12.07 5.42
CA THR A 115 -7.46 11.64 6.42
C THR A 115 -7.32 12.65 7.57
N LYS A 116 -7.28 13.95 7.27
CA LYS A 116 -7.17 15.00 8.29
C LYS A 116 -8.41 15.08 9.18
N GLU A 117 -9.60 14.99 8.59
CA GLU A 117 -10.84 15.06 9.37
C GLU A 117 -10.97 13.85 10.30
N LEU A 118 -10.73 12.64 9.80
CA LEU A 118 -10.70 11.42 10.63
C LEU A 118 -9.73 11.55 11.81
N ALA A 119 -8.51 12.02 11.54
CA ALA A 119 -7.48 12.19 12.57
C ALA A 119 -7.90 13.21 13.63
N LYS A 120 -8.47 14.35 13.20
CA LYS A 120 -9.01 15.38 14.10
C LYS A 120 -10.15 14.85 14.97
N VAL A 121 -11.12 14.14 14.39
CA VAL A 121 -12.26 13.54 15.12
C VAL A 121 -11.78 12.49 16.14
N LEU A 122 -10.75 11.73 15.80
CA LEU A 122 -10.16 10.72 16.68
C LEU A 122 -9.14 11.28 17.68
N GLY A 123 -8.64 12.51 17.48
CA GLY A 123 -7.55 13.09 18.27
C GLY A 123 -6.21 12.37 18.09
N VAL A 124 -5.92 11.90 16.87
CA VAL A 124 -4.70 11.13 16.53
C VAL A 124 -3.90 11.80 15.39
N ASP A 125 -2.69 11.29 15.13
CA ASP A 125 -1.83 11.82 14.07
C ASP A 125 -2.31 11.39 12.66
N ALA A 126 -2.36 12.34 11.71
CA ALA A 126 -2.60 12.14 10.28
C ALA A 126 -1.28 12.02 9.48
N TYR A 127 -1.19 11.05 8.57
CA TYR A 127 -0.04 10.88 7.66
C TYR A 127 -0.47 10.99 6.19
N TYR A 128 0.19 11.86 5.43
CA TYR A 128 -0.07 12.11 4.01
C TYR A 128 1.19 12.65 3.30
N ASN A 129 1.15 12.78 1.97
CA ASN A 129 2.32 13.10 1.13
C ASN A 129 3.09 14.39 1.50
N LYS A 130 2.44 15.35 2.17
CA LYS A 130 3.02 16.62 2.64
C LYS A 130 3.19 16.68 4.16
N ALA A 131 2.86 15.61 4.89
CA ALA A 131 2.99 15.57 6.34
C ALA A 131 4.47 15.33 6.70
N GLY A 132 5.22 16.40 6.96
CA GLY A 132 6.62 16.32 7.36
C GLY A 132 6.76 16.27 8.87
N SER A 133 6.55 17.42 9.52
CA SER A 133 6.77 17.61 10.95
C SER A 133 5.71 16.92 11.82
N ARG A 134 6.00 16.75 13.12
CA ARG A 134 5.03 16.19 14.08
C ARG A 134 3.85 17.12 14.32
N GLU A 135 4.06 18.43 14.15
CA GLU A 135 3.00 19.45 14.27
C GLU A 135 2.06 19.42 13.07
N GLU A 136 2.58 19.19 11.85
CA GLU A 136 1.79 19.07 10.62
C GLU A 136 0.91 17.80 10.56
N LYS A 137 1.18 16.87 11.48
CA LYS A 137 0.48 15.58 11.64
C LYS A 137 -0.64 15.65 12.67
N ARG A 138 -0.69 16.66 13.55
CA ARG A 138 -1.73 16.79 14.59
C ARG A 138 -2.96 17.56 14.10
#